data_AF-A0A655QMU3-F1
#
_entry.id   AF-A0A655QMU3-F1
#
_cell.length_a   1.000
_cell.length_b   1.000
_cell.length_c   1.000
_cell.angle_alpha   90.00
_cell.angle_beta   90.00
_cell.angle_gamma   90.00
#
_symmetry.space_group_name_H-M   'P 1'
#
loop_
_entity.id
_entity.type
_entity.pdbx_description
1 polymer ?
#
loop_
_entity_poly.entity_id
_entity_poly.type
_entity_poly.pdbx_seq_one_letter_code
_entity_poly.pdbx_strand_id
1 'polypeptide(L)'
;MAQENLRLRQKAFSQGLSTSVDVVDAELYLASIRTQQSLASFNYLISLNKLLALSSEMSSFSTYHQSAVALSSLHQSATAK
;
A
#
# COMPACT_ATOMS: atom_id res chain seq x y z
N MET A 1 5.31 6.39 6.55
CA MET A 1 6.40 7.29 6.11
C MET A 1 6.00 8.17 4.93
N ALA A 2 5.57 7.65 3.76
CA ALA A 2 5.23 8.50 2.59
C ALA A 2 4.04 9.45 2.81
N GLN A 3 2.99 9.00 3.50
CA GLN A 3 1.85 9.87 3.86
C GLN A 3 2.27 11.05 4.75
N GLU A 4 3.17 10.80 5.70
CA GLU A 4 3.69 11.83 6.59
C GLU A 4 4.63 12.77 5.84
N ASN A 5 5.44 12.25 4.92
CA ASN A 5 6.26 13.07 4.03
C ASN A 5 5.39 14.05 3.22
N LEU A 6 4.30 13.58 2.61
CA LEU A 6 3.34 14.43 1.91
C LEU A 6 2.75 15.50 2.84
N ARG A 7 2.32 15.12 4.05
CA ARG A 7 1.77 16.06 5.04
C ARG A 7 2.78 17.17 5.39
N LEU A 8 4.04 16.82 5.58
CA LEU A 8 5.11 17.78 5.86
C LEU A 8 5.36 18.72 4.68
N ARG A 9 5.38 18.21 3.44
CA ARG A 9 5.55 19.03 2.22
C ARG A 9 4.41 20.03 2.04
N GLN A 10 3.17 19.57 2.22
CA GLN A 10 1.98 20.44 2.16
C GLN A 10 2.04 21.57 3.19
N LYS A 11 2.49 21.27 4.42
CA LYS A 11 2.64 22.28 5.48
C LYS A 11 3.77 23.27 5.18
N ALA A 12 4.90 22.81 4.66
CA ALA A 12 6.00 23.70 4.30
C ALA A 12 5.62 24.64 3.14
N PHE A 13 4.91 24.13 2.12
CA PHE A 13 4.40 24.93 1.01
C PHE A 13 3.40 26.00 1.49
N SER A 14 2.45 25.66 2.36
CA SER A 14 1.47 26.63 2.87
C SER A 14 2.08 27.72 3.75
N GLN A 15 3.29 27.50 4.28
CA GLN A 15 4.08 28.47 5.03
C GLN A 15 5.07 29.25 4.15
N GLY A 16 5.13 29.00 2.84
CA GLY A 16 6.08 29.62 1.92
C GLY A 16 7.52 29.10 2.05
N LEU A 17 7.71 27.97 2.73
CA LEU A 17 9.02 27.35 3.00
C LEU A 17 9.40 26.26 1.97
N SER A 18 8.51 25.95 1.03
CA SER A 18 8.70 24.95 -0.03
C SER A 18 7.97 25.39 -1.29
N THR A 19 8.22 24.70 -2.41
CA THR A 19 7.55 24.94 -3.68
C THR A 19 6.38 23.98 -3.91
N SER A 20 5.52 24.28 -4.90
CA SER A 20 4.43 23.38 -5.29
C SER A 20 4.93 22.08 -5.91
N VAL A 21 6.11 22.09 -6.53
CA VAL A 21 6.74 20.90 -7.14
C VAL A 21 7.08 19.87 -6.06
N ASP A 22 7.59 20.32 -4.90
CA ASP A 22 7.90 19.43 -3.77
C ASP A 22 6.66 18.68 -3.25
N VAL A 23 5.48 19.31 -3.34
CA VAL A 23 4.20 18.69 -2.95
C VAL A 23 3.78 17.66 -3.99
N VAL A 24 3.80 18.03 -5.28
CA VAL A 24 3.43 17.14 -6.39
C VAL A 24 4.32 15.90 -6.42
N ASP A 25 5.63 16.05 -6.19
CA ASP A 25 6.56 14.92 -6.14
C ASP A 25 6.23 13.96 -4.98
N ALA A 26 5.87 14.50 -3.81
CA ALA A 26 5.46 13.68 -2.68
C ALA A 26 4.13 12.95 -2.92
N GLU A 27 3.18 13.58 -3.63
CA GLU A 27 1.93 12.95 -4.07
C GLU A 27 2.20 11.82 -5.07
N LEU A 28 3.03 12.07 -6.07
CA LEU A 28 3.40 11.08 -7.08
C LEU A 28 4.13 9.89 -6.45
N TYR A 29 5.02 10.15 -5.49
CA TYR A 29 5.71 9.11 -4.75
C TYR A 29 4.74 8.25 -3.92
N LEU A 30 3.81 8.88 -3.21
CA LEU A 30 2.77 8.17 -2.45
C LEU A 30 1.87 7.33 -3.38
N ALA A 31 1.48 7.88 -4.52
CA ALA A 31 0.70 7.16 -5.53
C ALA A 31 1.47 5.94 -6.07
N SER A 32 2.76 6.10 -6.35
CA SER A 32 3.64 5.01 -6.80
C SER A 32 3.72 3.87 -5.77
N ILE A 33 3.89 4.19 -4.48
CA ILE A 33 3.88 3.18 -3.41
C ILE A 33 2.56 2.42 -3.38
N ARG A 34 1.43 3.12 -3.47
CA ARG A 34 0.10 2.49 -3.49
C ARG A 34 -0.06 1.56 -4.68
N THR A 35 0.36 1.99 -5.88
CA THR A 35 0.35 1.15 -7.08
C THR A 35 1.21 -0.10 -6.91
N GLN A 36 2.42 0.03 -6.35
CA GLN A 36 3.30 -1.12 -6.07
C GLN A 36 2.67 -2.10 -5.07
N GLN A 37 1.98 -1.60 -4.04
CA GLN A 37 1.26 -2.44 -3.07
C GLN A 37 0.09 -3.19 -3.72
N SER A 38 -0.67 -2.53 -4.59
CA SER A 38 -1.74 -3.17 -5.36
C SER A 38 -1.19 -4.26 -6.29
N LEU A 39 -0.07 -4.00 -6.97
CA LEU A 39 0.61 -4.99 -7.82
C LEU A 39 1.10 -6.19 -7.01
N ALA A 40 1.71 -5.97 -5.83
CA ALA A 40 2.14 -7.04 -4.95
C ALA A 40 0.98 -7.92 -4.48
N SER A 41 -0.14 -7.29 -4.10
CA SER A 41 -1.38 -7.98 -3.71
C SER A 41 -1.93 -8.85 -4.84
N PHE A 42 -1.97 -8.29 -6.05
CA PHE A 42 -2.43 -9.00 -7.24
C PHE A 42 -1.54 -10.22 -7.55
N ASN A 43 -0.22 -10.03 -7.56
CA ASN A 43 0.74 -11.11 -7.81
C ASN A 43 0.65 -12.22 -6.75
N TYR A 44 0.41 -11.86 -5.49
CA TYR A 44 0.14 -12.82 -4.42
C TYR A 44 -1.10 -13.66 -4.72
N LEU A 45 -2.23 -13.04 -5.09
CA LEU A 45 -3.46 -13.76 -5.41
C LEU A 45 -3.28 -14.71 -6.60
N ILE A 46 -2.58 -14.29 -7.66
CA ILE A 46 -2.27 -15.16 -8.79
C ILE A 46 -1.42 -16.35 -8.35
N SER A 47 -0.40 -16.12 -7.53
CA SER A 47 0.49 -17.19 -7.05
C SER A 47 -0.24 -18.18 -6.14
N LEU A 48 -1.10 -17.70 -5.25
CA LEU A 48 -1.94 -18.52 -4.39
C LEU A 48 -2.90 -19.38 -5.21
N ASN A 49 -3.62 -18.80 -6.17
CA ASN A 49 -4.55 -19.56 -7.01
C ASN A 49 -3.83 -20.64 -7.82
N LYS A 50 -2.64 -20.34 -8.36
CA LYS A 50 -1.80 -21.34 -9.05
C LYS A 50 -1.42 -22.47 -8.11
N LEU A 51 -0.99 -22.17 -6.90
CA LEU A 51 -0.63 -23.18 -5.91
C LEU A 51 -1.82 -24.10 -5.57
N LEU A 52 -2.99 -23.52 -5.30
CA LEU A 52 -4.20 -24.27 -4.96
C LEU A 52 -4.71 -25.13 -6.13
N ALA A 53 -4.58 -24.64 -7.37
CA ALA A 53 -4.91 -25.42 -8.57
C ALA A 53 -4.02 -26.65 -8.69
N LEU A 54 -2.70 -26.47 -8.50
CA LEU A 54 -1.71 -27.54 -8.62
C LEU A 54 -1.81 -28.54 -7.46
N SER A 55 -2.22 -28.10 -6.27
CA SER A 55 -2.40 -28.97 -5.11
C SER A 55 -3.80 -29.60 -5.03
N SER A 56 -4.71 -29.30 -5.97
CA SER A 56 -6.13 -29.69 -5.91
C SER A 56 -6.89 -29.21 -4.67
N GLU A 57 -6.42 -28.12 -4.02
CA GLU A 57 -6.99 -27.56 -2.78
C GLU A 57 -7.82 -26.29 -3.05
N MET A 58 -8.46 -26.17 -4.22
CA MET A 58 -9.15 -24.95 -4.62
C MET A 58 -10.28 -24.53 -3.65
N SER A 59 -10.89 -25.49 -2.96
CA SER A 59 -11.91 -25.25 -1.92
C SER A 59 -11.37 -24.46 -0.72
N SER A 60 -10.06 -24.49 -0.47
CA SER A 60 -9.43 -23.80 0.66
C SER A 60 -9.21 -22.30 0.44
N PHE A 61 -9.46 -21.77 -0.78
CA PHE A 61 -9.24 -20.35 -1.11
C PHE A 61 -9.93 -19.39 -0.13
N SER A 62 -11.17 -19.68 0.27
CA SER A 62 -11.93 -18.82 1.20
C SER A 62 -11.24 -18.67 2.55
N THR A 63 -10.58 -19.71 3.04
CA THR A 63 -9.84 -19.70 4.30
C THR A 63 -8.62 -18.79 4.23
N TYR A 64 -7.87 -18.86 3.12
CA TYR A 64 -6.72 -17.99 2.88
C TYR A 64 -7.14 -16.54 2.64
N HIS A 65 -8.28 -16.31 1.97
CA HIS A 65 -8.84 -14.97 1.79
C HIS A 65 -9.26 -14.34 3.12
N GLN A 66 -9.89 -15.09 4.02
CA GLN A 66 -10.33 -14.59 5.33
C GLN A 66 -9.18 -14.35 6.31
N SER A 67 -8.11 -15.14 6.22
CA SER A 67 -6.89 -14.97 7.02
C SER A 67 -5.91 -13.94 6.44
N ALA A 68 -6.17 -13.43 5.22
CA ALA A 68 -5.33 -12.43 4.60
C ALA A 68 -5.31 -11.14 5.43
N VAL A 69 -4.11 -10.69 5.80
CA VAL A 69 -3.93 -9.39 6.45
C VAL A 69 -4.20 -8.30 5.42
N ALA A 70 -5.16 -7.41 5.70
CA ALA A 70 -5.40 -6.24 4.88
C ALA A 70 -4.15 -5.36 4.84
N LEU A 71 -3.53 -5.16 3.67
CA LEU A 71 -2.31 -4.35 3.57
C LEU A 71 -2.50 -2.89 4.04
N SER A 72 -3.75 -2.41 4.10
CA SER A 72 -4.12 -1.12 4.69
C SER A 72 -3.95 -1.06 6.21
N SER A 73 -4.14 -2.17 6.94
CA SER A 73 -4.09 -2.19 8.41
C SER A 73 -2.65 -2.12 8.95
N LEU A 74 -1.66 -2.51 8.16
CA LEU A 74 -0.22 -2.39 8.49
C LEU A 74 0.26 -0.93 8.60
N HIS A 75 -0.45 0.04 8.01
CA HIS A 75 -0.09 1.46 8.08
C HIS A 75 -0.64 2.18 9.33
N GLN A 76 -1.65 1.63 10.01
CA GLN A 76 -2.27 2.29 11.17
C GLN A 76 -1.40 2.16 12.45
N SER A 77 -0.68 1.04 12.61
CA SER A 77 0.12 0.75 13.80
C SER A 77 1.42 1.56 13.92
N ALA A 78 1.90 2.18 12.83
CA ALA A 78 3.06 3.07 12.86
C ALA A 78 2.72 4.52 13.23
N THR A 79 1.43 4.85 13.42
CA THR A 79 0.95 6.22 13.71
C THR A 79 0.45 6.38 15.14
N ALA A 80 0.52 5.31 15.96
CA ALA A 80 0.16 5.31 17.37
C ALA A 80 1.43 5.25 18.23
N LYS A 81 2.28 6.28 18.14
CA LYS A 81 3.28 6.65 19.15
C LYS A 81 3.79 8.06 18.89
#